data_AF-A0A963Q294-F1
#
_entry.id   AF-A0A963Q294-F1
#
_cell.length_a   1.000
_cell.length_b   1.000
_cell.length_c   1.000
_cell.angle_alpha   90.00
_cell.angle_beta   90.00
_cell.angle_gamma   90.00
#
_symmetry.space_group_name_H-M   'P 1'
#
loop_
_entity.id
_entity.type
_entity.pdbx_description
1 polymer ?
#
loop_
_entity_poly.entity_id
_entity_poly.type
_entity_poly.pdbx_seq_one_letter_code
_entity_poly.pdbx_strand_id
1 'polypeptide(L)'
;AGAQEAAIRKNLAERVPGLNRIDEVRKMPMPGLYEIRIENEIFYTDAEGNYLIHGNLIDTKAKKNLTEERIDKLTAIKFDELDLKNAFSIVRGNGKRQMAVFEDPNCGYCKRFEKDLQKIDNVTVHLFLIPILGADSVVKSRQIWCAADKGKAWVDWMVRDTLPKNDGNCNTDALNANLEFARKYRITGTPAVVFADGTRVPGAINAQQVEKMLAR
;
A
#
# COMPACT_ATOMS: atom_id res chain seq x y z
N ALA A 1 15.67 26.02 12.02
CA ALA A 1 16.12 25.11 10.93
C ALA A 1 16.42 25.99 9.73
N GLY A 2 17.63 26.00 9.20
CA GLY A 2 17.94 26.93 8.10
C GLY A 2 19.33 26.74 7.48
N ALA A 3 20.40 26.77 8.28
CA ALA A 3 21.75 26.62 7.75
C ALA A 3 22.08 25.18 7.32
N GLN A 4 21.76 24.19 8.18
CA GLN A 4 22.06 22.78 7.90
C GLN A 4 21.20 22.23 6.76
N GLU A 5 19.92 22.60 6.70
CA GLU A 5 19.05 22.18 5.59
C GLU A 5 19.55 22.70 4.23
N ALA A 6 19.96 23.97 4.15
CA ALA A 6 20.52 24.52 2.92
C ALA A 6 21.82 23.80 2.50
N ALA A 7 22.70 23.50 3.46
CA ALA A 7 23.94 22.76 3.20
C ALA A 7 23.65 21.33 2.70
N ILE A 8 22.76 20.60 3.37
CA ILE A 8 22.32 19.26 2.97
C ILE A 8 21.77 19.27 1.55
N ARG A 9 20.84 20.19 1.25
CA ARG A 9 20.21 20.29 -0.07
C ARG A 9 21.23 20.55 -1.17
N LYS A 10 22.12 21.51 -0.96
CA LYS A 10 23.17 21.85 -1.92
C LYS A 10 24.11 20.67 -2.15
N ASN A 11 24.71 20.14 -1.08
CA ASN A 11 25.76 19.14 -1.17
C ASN A 11 25.25 17.83 -1.77
N LEU A 12 24.05 17.37 -1.39
CA LEU A 12 23.49 16.14 -1.95
C LEU A 12 23.06 16.29 -3.40
N ALA A 13 22.50 17.43 -3.80
CA ALA A 13 22.15 17.69 -5.19
C ALA A 13 23.38 17.69 -6.11
N GLU A 14 24.53 18.21 -5.63
CA GLU A 14 25.79 18.24 -6.38
C GLU A 14 26.47 16.86 -6.45
N ARG A 15 26.37 16.05 -5.38
CA ARG A 15 27.18 14.83 -5.22
C ARG A 15 26.44 13.54 -5.55
N VAL A 16 25.11 13.52 -5.49
CA VAL A 16 24.31 12.31 -5.67
C VAL A 16 23.27 12.52 -6.77
N PRO A 17 23.43 11.88 -7.95
CA PRO A 17 22.44 11.92 -9.00
C PRO A 17 21.06 11.46 -8.50
N GLY A 18 20.03 12.27 -8.76
CA GLY A 18 18.65 11.98 -8.34
C GLY A 18 18.21 12.61 -7.02
N LEU A 19 19.10 13.20 -6.22
CA LEU A 19 18.75 13.92 -4.98
C LEU A 19 18.59 15.44 -5.15
N ASN A 20 18.37 15.92 -6.37
CA ASN A 20 18.14 17.34 -6.65
C ASN A 20 16.75 17.85 -6.23
N ARG A 21 15.81 16.94 -5.92
CA ARG A 21 14.44 17.26 -5.52
C ARG A 21 14.13 16.75 -4.12
N ILE A 22 14.82 17.31 -3.13
CA ILE A 22 14.50 17.05 -1.73
C ILE A 22 13.19 17.78 -1.39
N ASP A 23 12.18 17.06 -0.91
CA ASP A 23 10.92 17.68 -0.50
C ASP A 23 11.05 18.29 0.90
N GLU A 24 11.71 17.58 1.82
CA GLU A 24 11.76 17.95 3.23
C GLU A 24 13.07 17.48 3.86
N VAL A 25 13.64 18.29 4.76
CA VAL A 25 14.75 17.92 5.62
C VAL A 25 14.31 18.12 7.07
N ARG A 26 14.48 17.10 7.90
CA ARG A 26 14.05 17.12 9.30
C ARG A 26 15.14 16.59 10.21
N LYS A 27 15.35 17.26 11.35
CA LYS A 27 16.26 16.76 12.38
C LYS A 27 15.65 15.57 13.11
N MET A 28 16.43 14.51 13.29
CA MET A 28 15.98 13.31 14.00
C MET A 28 16.30 13.35 15.50
N PRO A 29 15.61 12.53 16.33
CA PRO A 29 15.94 12.40 17.75
C PRO A 29 17.36 11.90 18.02
N MET A 30 17.93 11.14 17.08
CA MET A 30 19.34 10.73 17.11
C MET A 30 20.23 11.95 16.79
N PRO A 31 21.12 12.39 17.71
CA PRO A 31 21.96 13.55 17.49
C PRO A 31 22.82 13.42 16.22
N GLY A 32 22.89 14.49 15.43
CA GLY A 32 23.68 14.55 14.19
C GLY A 32 22.98 13.95 12.97
N LEU A 33 21.88 13.21 13.15
CA LEU A 33 21.15 12.58 12.04
C LEU A 33 20.00 13.47 11.54
N TYR A 34 19.90 13.58 10.22
CA TYR A 34 18.82 14.27 9.52
C TYR A 34 18.10 13.29 8.60
N GLU A 35 16.77 13.36 8.63
CA GLU A 35 15.87 12.71 7.69
C GLU A 35 15.72 13.59 6.46
N ILE A 36 15.87 12.97 5.29
CA ILE A 36 15.61 13.58 3.99
C ILE A 36 14.46 12.83 3.37
N ARG A 37 13.44 13.57 2.93
CA ARG A 37 12.31 13.00 2.21
C ARG A 37 12.35 13.39 0.73
N ILE A 38 12.14 12.39 -0.13
CA ILE A 38 11.89 12.57 -1.56
C ILE A 38 10.67 11.73 -1.89
N GLU A 39 9.56 12.38 -2.23
CA GLU A 39 8.25 11.74 -2.34
C GLU A 39 7.93 10.95 -1.06
N ASN A 40 7.86 9.62 -1.16
CA ASN A 40 7.63 8.70 -0.05
C ASN A 40 8.88 7.90 0.33
N GLU A 41 10.05 8.30 -0.16
CA GLU A 41 11.36 7.77 0.28
C GLU A 41 11.92 8.58 1.41
N ILE A 42 12.55 7.84 2.33
CA ILE A 42 13.26 8.40 3.44
C ILE A 42 14.71 7.94 3.38
N PHE A 43 15.61 8.92 3.37
CA PHE A 43 17.03 8.74 3.52
C PHE A 43 17.49 9.44 4.79
N TYR A 44 18.68 9.08 5.25
CA TYR A 44 19.32 9.77 6.37
C TYR A 44 20.70 10.29 5.98
N THR A 45 21.09 11.39 6.62
CA THR A 45 22.39 12.04 6.41
C THR A 45 22.89 12.71 7.68
N ASP A 46 24.15 13.15 7.67
CA ASP A 46 24.71 14.05 8.66
C ASP A 46 24.38 15.53 8.36
N ALA A 47 24.74 16.45 9.26
CA ALA A 47 24.39 17.87 9.16
C ALA A 47 24.90 18.59 7.89
N GLU A 48 25.90 18.00 7.22
CA GLU A 48 26.57 18.56 6.07
C GLU A 48 26.28 17.82 4.76
N GLY A 49 25.51 16.72 4.77
CA GLY A 49 25.26 15.97 3.53
C GLY A 49 26.47 15.19 3.02
N ASN A 50 27.37 14.77 3.91
CA ASN A 50 28.58 14.02 3.57
C ASN A 50 28.32 12.51 3.46
N TYR A 51 27.32 11.99 4.18
CA TYR A 51 26.94 10.58 4.16
C TYR A 51 25.48 10.41 3.76
N LEU A 52 25.17 9.32 3.06
CA LEU A 52 23.79 8.95 2.73
C LEU A 52 23.52 7.53 3.23
N ILE A 53 22.46 7.38 4.01
CA ILE A 53 22.03 6.10 4.58
C ILE A 53 20.63 5.81 4.06
N HIS A 54 20.46 4.61 3.49
CA HIS A 54 19.16 4.08 3.10
C HIS A 54 18.83 2.89 4.00
N GLY A 55 17.75 2.98 4.76
CA GLY A 55 17.35 1.96 5.73
C GLY A 55 16.39 2.49 6.78
N ASN A 56 16.22 1.72 7.86
CA ASN A 56 15.30 2.06 8.94
C ASN A 56 16.05 2.59 10.18
N LEU A 57 15.51 3.64 10.78
CA LEU A 57 15.90 4.15 12.09
C LEU A 57 14.97 3.58 13.16
N ILE A 58 15.47 2.62 13.93
CA ILE A 58 14.73 1.97 15.01
C ILE A 58 15.17 2.58 16.34
N ASP A 59 14.23 3.21 17.05
CA ASP A 59 14.39 3.59 18.45
C ASP A 59 14.24 2.34 19.32
N THR A 60 15.38 1.80 19.79
CA THR A 60 15.43 0.58 20.60
C THR A 60 14.92 0.81 22.04
N LYS A 61 14.93 2.05 22.53
CA LYS A 61 14.41 2.40 23.86
C LYS A 61 12.89 2.44 23.84
N ALA A 62 12.31 3.08 22.82
CA ALA A 62 10.86 3.13 22.62
C ALA A 62 10.30 1.87 21.93
N LYS A 63 11.18 1.02 21.38
CA LYS A 63 10.85 -0.17 20.57
C LYS A 63 9.98 0.18 19.35
N LYS A 64 10.37 1.24 18.65
CA LYS A 64 9.62 1.80 17.51
C LYS A 64 10.50 1.95 16.29
N ASN A 65 9.94 1.65 15.12
CA ASN A 65 10.57 1.97 13.85
C ASN A 65 10.11 3.37 13.42
N LEU A 66 10.98 4.37 13.59
CA LEU A 66 10.64 5.77 13.33
C LEU A 66 10.47 6.05 11.83
N THR A 67 11.20 5.32 10.98
CA THR A 67 11.07 5.40 9.52
C THR A 67 9.70 4.88 9.08
N GLU A 68 9.29 3.73 9.60
CA GLU A 68 7.99 3.12 9.28
C GLU A 68 6.83 3.98 9.78
N GLU A 69 6.87 4.47 11.03
CA GLU A 69 5.85 5.42 11.54
C GLU A 69 5.76 6.68 10.66
N ARG A 70 6.88 7.14 10.09
CA ARG A 70 6.90 8.30 9.20
C ARG A 70 6.33 7.97 7.83
N ILE A 71 6.73 6.85 7.23
CA ILE A 71 6.18 6.37 5.95
C ILE A 71 4.68 6.15 6.08
N ASP A 72 4.19 5.50 7.14
CA ASP A 72 2.77 5.25 7.36
C ASP A 72 1.96 6.55 7.45
N LYS A 73 2.51 7.60 8.07
CA LYS A 73 1.87 8.92 8.08
C LYS A 73 1.85 9.58 6.71
N LEU A 74 2.95 9.49 5.96
CA LEU A 74 3.08 10.08 4.63
C LEU A 74 2.22 9.38 3.58
N THR A 75 2.00 8.08 3.78
CA THR A 75 1.29 7.20 2.85
C THR A 75 -0.06 6.74 3.39
N ALA A 76 -0.56 7.41 4.43
CA ALA A 76 -1.93 7.27 4.89
C ALA A 76 -2.88 7.59 3.73
N ILE A 77 -3.84 6.70 3.49
CA ILE A 77 -4.82 6.83 2.43
C ILE A 77 -6.12 7.23 3.09
N LYS A 78 -6.64 8.41 2.76
CA LYS A 78 -8.01 8.72 3.15
C LYS A 78 -8.96 7.89 2.32
N PHE A 79 -9.98 7.34 2.96
CA PHE A 79 -10.90 6.41 2.29
C PHE A 79 -11.69 7.08 1.15
N ASP A 80 -11.96 8.38 1.26
CA ASP A 80 -12.65 9.18 0.24
C ASP A 80 -11.77 9.53 -0.98
N GLU A 81 -10.44 9.39 -0.87
CA GLU A 81 -9.51 9.53 -2.00
C GLU A 81 -9.46 8.26 -2.88
N LEU A 82 -10.11 7.16 -2.45
CA LEU A 82 -10.20 5.92 -3.21
C LEU A 82 -11.20 6.06 -4.35
N ASP A 83 -10.72 5.92 -5.58
CA ASP A 83 -11.59 5.89 -6.75
C ASP A 83 -12.21 4.50 -6.93
N LEU A 84 -13.40 4.32 -6.33
CA LEU A 84 -14.12 3.04 -6.31
C LEU A 84 -14.51 2.54 -7.71
N LYS A 85 -14.44 3.37 -8.76
CA LYS A 85 -14.64 2.91 -10.14
C LYS A 85 -13.55 1.95 -10.61
N ASN A 86 -12.37 2.01 -9.98
CA ASN A 86 -11.24 1.14 -10.27
C ASN A 86 -11.21 -0.11 -9.36
N ALA A 87 -12.26 -0.30 -8.56
CA ALA A 87 -12.47 -1.47 -7.71
C ALA A 87 -13.76 -2.20 -8.09
N PHE A 88 -13.92 -3.41 -7.55
CA PHE A 88 -15.22 -4.07 -7.46
C PHE A 88 -15.52 -4.42 -6.01
N SER A 89 -16.80 -4.48 -5.67
CA SER A 89 -17.24 -4.65 -4.29
C SER A 89 -17.70 -6.07 -4.03
N ILE A 90 -17.28 -6.64 -2.90
CA ILE A 90 -17.77 -7.90 -2.36
C ILE A 90 -18.52 -7.57 -1.07
N VAL A 91 -19.83 -7.77 -1.09
CA VAL A 91 -20.71 -7.46 0.05
C VAL A 91 -20.97 -8.73 0.85
N ARG A 92 -20.76 -8.66 2.16
CA ARG A 92 -21.11 -9.71 3.12
C ARG A 92 -22.16 -9.20 4.09
N GLY A 93 -23.24 -9.97 4.24
CA GLY A 93 -24.38 -9.62 5.08
C GLY A 93 -25.04 -8.34 4.58
N ASN A 94 -25.21 -7.37 5.47
CA ASN A 94 -25.81 -6.07 5.13
C ASN A 94 -24.78 -4.99 4.73
N GLY A 95 -23.48 -5.31 4.74
CA GLY A 95 -22.43 -4.47 4.13
C GLY A 95 -22.21 -3.08 4.73
N LYS A 96 -22.62 -2.79 5.97
CA LYS A 96 -22.59 -1.41 6.51
C LYS A 96 -21.19 -0.88 6.76
N ARG A 97 -20.24 -1.76 7.08
CA ARG A 97 -18.84 -1.39 7.33
C ARG A 97 -18.06 -1.48 6.03
N GLN A 98 -17.10 -0.59 5.83
CA GLN A 98 -16.35 -0.53 4.58
C GLN A 98 -14.86 -0.73 4.82
N MET A 99 -14.23 -1.44 3.91
CA MET A 99 -12.77 -1.49 3.79
C MET A 99 -12.39 -1.61 2.32
N ALA A 100 -11.20 -1.16 1.99
CA ALA A 100 -10.58 -1.34 0.70
C ALA A 100 -9.38 -2.27 0.84
N VAL A 101 -9.19 -3.14 -0.15
CA VAL A 101 -8.13 -4.13 -0.11
C VAL A 101 -7.44 -4.15 -1.47
N PHE A 102 -6.12 -4.05 -1.45
CA PHE A 102 -5.26 -4.08 -2.62
C PHE A 102 -4.58 -5.45 -2.70
N GLU A 103 -4.91 -6.23 -3.72
CA GLU A 103 -4.46 -7.62 -3.84
C GLU A 103 -3.97 -7.99 -5.24
N ASP A 104 -3.08 -8.99 -5.28
CA ASP A 104 -2.60 -9.65 -6.49
C ASP A 104 -3.18 -11.08 -6.55
N PRO A 105 -3.67 -11.55 -7.72
CA PRO A 105 -4.23 -12.90 -7.83
C PRO A 105 -3.26 -14.05 -7.51
N ASN A 106 -1.95 -13.85 -7.65
CA ASN A 106 -0.94 -14.87 -7.38
C ASN A 106 -0.35 -14.80 -5.97
N CYS A 107 -0.79 -13.84 -5.16
CA CYS A 107 -0.30 -13.64 -3.81
C CYS A 107 -0.84 -14.71 -2.84
N GLY A 108 0.04 -15.55 -2.32
CA GLY A 108 -0.34 -16.59 -1.35
C GLY A 108 -0.91 -16.03 -0.03
N TYR A 109 -0.39 -14.88 0.44
CA TYR A 109 -0.93 -14.21 1.61
C TYR A 109 -2.33 -13.64 1.39
N CYS A 110 -2.63 -13.23 0.16
CA CYS A 110 -3.94 -12.74 -0.27
C CYS A 110 -4.93 -13.90 -0.28
N LYS A 111 -4.56 -15.07 -0.81
CA LYS A 111 -5.39 -16.29 -0.69
C LYS A 111 -5.68 -16.66 0.76
N ARG A 112 -4.71 -16.51 1.68
CA ARG A 112 -4.93 -16.71 3.11
C ARG A 112 -5.90 -15.68 3.68
N PHE A 113 -5.71 -14.40 3.35
CA PHE A 113 -6.55 -13.31 3.81
C PHE A 113 -8.00 -13.48 3.33
N GLU A 114 -8.21 -13.78 2.05
CA GLU A 114 -9.54 -14.03 1.47
C GLU A 114 -10.28 -15.21 2.10
N LYS A 115 -9.54 -16.23 2.60
CA LYS A 115 -10.12 -17.31 3.41
C LYS A 115 -10.56 -16.83 4.79
N ASP A 116 -9.79 -15.94 5.42
CA ASP A 116 -10.17 -15.32 6.69
C ASP A 116 -11.36 -14.36 6.52
N LEU A 117 -11.45 -13.63 5.40
CA LEU A 117 -12.60 -12.79 5.07
C LEU A 117 -13.90 -13.58 4.91
N GLN A 118 -13.85 -14.90 4.62
CA GLN A 118 -15.05 -15.73 4.62
C GLN A 118 -15.70 -15.87 6.00
N LYS A 119 -14.97 -15.56 7.08
CA LYS A 119 -15.43 -15.67 8.47
C LYS A 119 -15.99 -14.36 9.02
N ILE A 120 -16.03 -13.31 8.20
CA ILE A 120 -16.44 -11.95 8.57
C ILE A 120 -17.75 -11.63 7.87
N ASP A 121 -18.64 -10.90 8.56
CA ASP A 121 -19.93 -10.48 8.02
C ASP A 121 -20.15 -8.96 8.19
N ASN A 122 -21.24 -8.39 7.64
CA ASN A 122 -21.56 -6.96 7.72
C ASN A 122 -20.38 -6.08 7.25
N VAL A 123 -19.84 -6.38 6.07
CA VAL A 123 -18.73 -5.62 5.49
C VAL A 123 -18.86 -5.57 3.96
N THR A 124 -18.59 -4.40 3.40
CA THR A 124 -18.36 -4.19 1.98
C THR A 124 -16.86 -4.07 1.76
N VAL A 125 -16.31 -4.99 0.98
CA VAL A 125 -14.89 -5.04 0.62
C VAL A 125 -14.73 -4.47 -0.78
N HIS A 126 -14.07 -3.32 -0.91
CA HIS A 126 -13.70 -2.74 -2.19
C HIS A 126 -12.34 -3.26 -2.62
N LEU A 127 -12.32 -4.20 -3.56
CA LEU A 127 -11.09 -4.84 -4.01
C LEU A 127 -10.48 -4.09 -5.21
N PHE A 128 -9.23 -3.67 -5.03
CA PHE A 128 -8.38 -3.08 -6.05
C PHE A 128 -7.34 -4.11 -6.49
N LEU A 129 -7.41 -4.55 -7.75
CA LEU A 129 -6.41 -5.46 -8.30
C LEU A 129 -5.11 -4.72 -8.60
N ILE A 130 -3.99 -5.22 -8.05
CA ILE A 130 -2.64 -4.68 -8.27
C ILE A 130 -1.67 -5.82 -8.69
N PRO A 131 -1.63 -6.18 -9.99
CA PRO A 131 -0.81 -7.29 -10.49
C PRO A 131 0.69 -6.94 -10.51
N ILE A 132 1.38 -7.23 -9.41
CA ILE A 132 2.81 -6.93 -9.18
C ILE A 132 3.69 -8.18 -9.09
N LEU A 133 3.11 -9.39 -9.05
CA LEU A 133 3.84 -10.65 -8.84
C LEU A 133 4.21 -11.40 -10.15
N GLY A 134 4.14 -10.72 -11.29
CA GLY A 134 4.61 -11.23 -12.58
C GLY A 134 3.57 -11.17 -13.70
N ALA A 135 3.98 -11.59 -14.90
CA ALA A 135 3.14 -11.51 -16.11
C ALA A 135 1.82 -12.28 -15.98
N ASP A 136 1.85 -13.44 -15.31
CA ASP A 136 0.66 -14.24 -15.07
C ASP A 136 -0.35 -13.55 -14.13
N SER A 137 0.13 -12.72 -13.18
CA SER A 137 -0.76 -11.90 -12.35
C SER A 137 -1.56 -10.90 -13.18
N VAL A 138 -0.92 -10.33 -14.20
CA VAL A 138 -1.58 -9.40 -15.14
C VAL A 138 -2.68 -10.14 -15.91
N VAL A 139 -2.37 -11.32 -16.48
CA VAL A 139 -3.34 -12.11 -17.24
C VAL A 139 -4.56 -12.47 -16.38
N LYS A 140 -4.33 -13.02 -15.18
CA LYS A 140 -5.42 -13.39 -14.25
C LYS A 140 -6.22 -12.19 -13.80
N SER A 141 -5.57 -11.06 -13.52
CA SER A 141 -6.26 -9.83 -13.13
C SER A 141 -7.17 -9.33 -14.23
N ARG A 142 -6.74 -9.38 -15.49
CA ARG A 142 -7.58 -9.06 -16.65
C ARG A 142 -8.78 -10.01 -16.75
N GLN A 143 -8.57 -11.30 -16.61
CA GLN A 143 -9.66 -12.29 -16.67
C GLN A 143 -10.70 -12.10 -15.57
N ILE A 144 -10.26 -11.82 -14.33
CA ILE A 144 -11.13 -11.51 -13.20
C ILE A 144 -11.88 -10.20 -13.44
N TRP A 145 -11.17 -9.15 -13.88
CA TRP A 145 -11.76 -7.84 -14.16
C TRP A 145 -12.80 -7.90 -15.28
N CYS A 146 -12.55 -8.70 -16.32
CA CYS A 146 -13.47 -8.86 -17.45
C CYS A 146 -14.60 -9.86 -17.19
N ALA A 147 -14.66 -10.49 -16.01
CA ALA A 147 -15.79 -11.35 -15.65
C ALA A 147 -17.10 -10.54 -15.52
N ALA A 148 -18.22 -11.19 -15.85
CA ALA A 148 -19.56 -10.62 -15.66
C ALA A 148 -19.83 -10.28 -14.19
N ASP A 149 -19.39 -11.17 -13.29
CA ASP A 149 -19.35 -10.93 -11.84
C ASP A 149 -17.90 -11.03 -11.35
N LYS A 150 -17.27 -9.87 -11.21
CA LYS A 150 -15.86 -9.73 -10.78
C LYS A 150 -15.66 -10.23 -9.35
N GLY A 151 -16.61 -9.93 -8.45
CA GLY A 151 -16.55 -10.32 -7.05
C GLY A 151 -16.61 -11.82 -6.89
N LYS A 152 -17.55 -12.48 -7.59
CA LYS A 152 -17.61 -13.95 -7.62
C LYS A 152 -16.36 -14.56 -8.24
N ALA A 153 -15.90 -14.05 -9.39
CA ALA A 153 -14.70 -14.55 -10.06
C ALA A 153 -13.45 -14.46 -9.16
N TRP A 154 -13.32 -13.36 -8.41
CA TRP A 154 -12.25 -13.19 -7.44
C TRP A 154 -12.31 -14.23 -6.32
N VAL A 155 -13.46 -14.39 -5.66
CA VAL A 155 -13.59 -15.34 -4.56
C VAL A 155 -13.39 -16.79 -5.04
N ASP A 156 -13.91 -17.14 -6.22
CA ASP A 156 -13.69 -18.45 -6.85
C ASP A 156 -12.20 -18.70 -7.08
N TRP A 157 -11.44 -17.71 -7.54
CA TRP A 157 -10.00 -17.85 -7.74
C TRP A 157 -9.21 -17.91 -6.43
N MET A 158 -9.50 -17.02 -5.48
CA MET A 158 -8.71 -16.87 -4.26
C MET A 158 -8.98 -17.97 -3.23
N VAL A 159 -10.20 -18.50 -3.20
CA VAL A 159 -10.63 -19.50 -2.20
C VAL A 159 -10.79 -20.89 -2.79
N ARG A 160 -11.15 -21.00 -4.08
CA ARG A 160 -11.51 -22.28 -4.74
C ARG A 160 -10.61 -22.63 -5.92
N ASP A 161 -9.55 -21.86 -6.14
CA ASP A 161 -8.57 -22.05 -7.22
C ASP A 161 -9.21 -22.18 -8.62
N THR A 162 -10.36 -21.52 -8.83
CA THR A 162 -11.12 -21.58 -10.08
C THR A 162 -11.09 -20.24 -10.80
N LEU A 163 -10.43 -20.17 -11.96
CA LEU A 163 -10.41 -18.97 -12.80
C LEU A 163 -11.66 -18.83 -13.67
N PRO A 164 -12.08 -17.59 -13.98
CA PRO A 164 -13.16 -17.36 -14.93
C PRO A 164 -12.72 -17.79 -16.34
N LYS A 165 -13.62 -18.41 -17.09
CA LYS A 165 -13.38 -18.85 -18.47
C LYS A 165 -13.68 -17.70 -19.44
N ASN A 166 -12.72 -16.78 -19.57
CA ASN A 166 -12.74 -15.73 -20.57
C ASN A 166 -11.31 -15.41 -21.03
N ASP A 167 -11.19 -14.61 -22.10
CA ASP A 167 -9.92 -14.22 -22.72
C ASP A 167 -9.30 -12.93 -22.10
N GLY A 168 -9.97 -12.30 -21.13
CA GLY A 168 -9.52 -11.04 -20.52
C GLY A 168 -9.57 -9.84 -21.45
N ASN A 169 -10.40 -9.89 -22.50
CA ASN A 169 -10.57 -8.80 -23.47
C ASN A 169 -11.75 -7.90 -23.11
N CYS A 170 -11.46 -6.87 -22.32
CA CYS A 170 -12.36 -5.76 -22.04
C CYS A 170 -11.54 -4.48 -21.73
N ASN A 171 -12.20 -3.37 -21.38
CA ASN A 171 -11.50 -2.21 -20.84
C ASN A 171 -10.91 -2.56 -19.45
N THR A 172 -9.59 -2.39 -19.32
CA THR A 172 -8.83 -2.67 -18.10
C THR A 172 -8.06 -1.45 -17.58
N ASP A 173 -8.50 -0.23 -17.92
CA ASP A 173 -7.83 1.01 -17.50
C ASP A 173 -7.74 1.13 -15.97
N ALA A 174 -8.74 0.58 -15.27
CA ALA A 174 -8.74 0.43 -13.82
C ALA A 174 -7.49 -0.27 -13.28
N LEU A 175 -6.99 -1.32 -13.96
CA LEU A 175 -5.79 -2.05 -13.50
C LEU A 175 -4.55 -1.16 -13.55
N ASN A 176 -4.43 -0.32 -14.57
CA ASN A 176 -3.32 0.63 -14.69
C ASN A 176 -3.43 1.73 -13.63
N ALA A 177 -4.63 2.30 -13.45
CA ALA A 177 -4.90 3.29 -12.41
C ALA A 177 -4.60 2.76 -11.01
N ASN A 178 -4.91 1.48 -10.73
CA ASN A 178 -4.60 0.83 -9.47
C ASN A 178 -3.09 0.69 -9.25
N LEU A 179 -2.32 0.34 -10.28
CA LEU A 179 -0.86 0.25 -10.19
C LEU A 179 -0.22 1.63 -9.96
N GLU A 180 -0.72 2.67 -10.61
CA GLU A 180 -0.27 4.05 -10.39
C GLU A 180 -0.59 4.52 -8.97
N PHE A 181 -1.81 4.25 -8.49
CA PHE A 181 -2.21 4.52 -7.12
C PHE A 181 -1.32 3.77 -6.11
N ALA A 182 -1.09 2.47 -6.33
CA ALA A 182 -0.22 1.65 -5.49
C ALA A 182 1.20 2.23 -5.40
N ARG A 183 1.78 2.67 -6.53
CA ARG A 183 3.09 3.34 -6.53
C ARG A 183 3.05 4.64 -5.75
N LYS A 184 2.05 5.49 -6.01
CA LYS A 184 1.88 6.78 -5.34
C LYS A 184 1.79 6.63 -3.83
N TYR A 185 1.08 5.64 -3.31
CA TYR A 185 0.91 5.43 -1.87
C TYR A 185 1.82 4.34 -1.29
N ARG A 186 2.85 3.89 -2.02
CA ARG A 186 3.79 2.82 -1.61
C ARG A 186 3.12 1.56 -1.10
N ILE A 187 2.11 1.09 -1.81
CA ILE A 187 1.58 -0.26 -1.66
C ILE A 187 2.55 -1.21 -2.38
N THR A 188 3.64 -1.58 -1.69
CA THR A 188 4.73 -2.40 -2.24
C THR A 188 4.54 -3.89 -2.02
N GLY A 189 3.51 -4.28 -1.27
CA GLY A 189 3.20 -5.67 -0.98
C GLY A 189 1.69 -5.88 -0.87
N THR A 190 1.26 -7.10 -1.18
CA THR A 190 -0.13 -7.53 -1.12
C THR A 190 -0.30 -8.65 -0.07
N PRO A 191 -1.43 -8.70 0.65
CA PRO A 191 -2.51 -7.73 0.59
C PRO A 191 -2.15 -6.46 1.36
N ALA A 192 -2.79 -5.34 1.03
CA ALA A 192 -2.79 -4.13 1.85
C ALA A 192 -4.23 -3.69 2.10
N VAL A 193 -4.57 -3.41 3.35
CA VAL A 193 -5.95 -3.08 3.78
C VAL A 193 -6.01 -1.61 4.18
N VAL A 194 -7.03 -0.91 3.72
CA VAL A 194 -7.36 0.46 4.12
C VAL A 194 -8.76 0.46 4.73
N PHE A 195 -8.88 0.91 5.97
CA PHE A 195 -10.14 1.01 6.69
C PHE A 195 -10.78 2.40 6.49
N ALA A 196 -12.07 2.50 6.78
CA ALA A 196 -12.84 3.74 6.62
C ALA A 196 -12.28 4.93 7.44
N ASP A 197 -11.60 4.66 8.55
CA ASP A 197 -10.90 5.67 9.37
C ASP A 197 -9.56 6.16 8.77
N GLY A 198 -9.17 5.64 7.60
CA GLY A 198 -7.91 5.92 6.93
C GLY A 198 -6.72 5.09 7.44
N THR A 199 -6.94 4.21 8.42
CA THR A 199 -5.90 3.30 8.89
C THR A 199 -5.53 2.34 7.75
N ARG A 200 -4.24 2.30 7.41
CA ARG A 200 -3.67 1.32 6.49
C ARG A 200 -2.94 0.23 7.26
N VAL A 201 -3.19 -1.03 6.90
CA VAL A 201 -2.49 -2.19 7.43
C VAL A 201 -1.79 -2.93 6.29
N PRO A 202 -0.45 -3.00 6.29
CA PRO A 202 0.27 -3.81 5.33
C PRO A 202 0.19 -5.30 5.71
N GLY A 203 -0.01 -6.16 4.71
CA GLY A 203 -0.02 -7.60 4.86
C GLY A 203 -1.34 -8.20 5.33
N ALA A 204 -1.39 -9.54 5.29
CA ALA A 204 -2.57 -10.30 5.68
C ALA A 204 -2.72 -10.33 7.21
N ILE A 205 -3.86 -9.85 7.70
CA ILE A 205 -4.29 -9.93 9.10
C ILE A 205 -5.43 -10.94 9.27
N ASN A 206 -5.57 -11.52 10.45
CA ASN A 206 -6.62 -12.51 10.70
C ASN A 206 -8.00 -11.85 10.90
N ALA A 207 -9.06 -12.67 10.89
CA ALA A 207 -10.43 -12.17 11.03
C ALA A 207 -10.68 -11.35 12.32
N GLN A 208 -10.06 -11.73 13.43
CA GLN A 208 -10.20 -11.00 14.70
C GLN A 208 -9.60 -9.59 14.61
N GLN A 209 -8.46 -9.44 13.94
CA GLN A 209 -7.83 -8.15 13.71
C GLN A 209 -8.67 -7.27 12.77
N VAL A 210 -9.23 -7.86 11.70
CA VAL A 210 -10.13 -7.13 10.79
C VAL A 210 -11.36 -6.63 11.55
N GLU A 211 -12.01 -7.48 12.34
CA GLU A 211 -13.16 -7.10 13.17
C GLU A 211 -12.82 -5.96 14.13
N LYS A 212 -11.65 -6.02 14.77
CA LYS A 212 -11.16 -4.96 15.66
C LYS A 212 -10.96 -3.62 14.93
N MET A 213 -10.48 -3.64 13.69
CA MET A 213 -10.30 -2.42 12.90
C MET A 213 -11.63 -1.89 12.38
N LEU A 214 -12.55 -2.76 11.95
CA LEU A 214 -13.90 -2.40 11.48
C LEU A 214 -14.83 -1.87 12.59
N ALA A 215 -14.48 -2.08 13.86
CA ALA A 215 -15.26 -1.62 15.01
C ALA A 215 -14.87 -0.21 15.51
N ARG A 216 -13.89 0.44 14.87
CA ARG A 216 -13.48 1.82 15.16
C ARG A 216 -14.32 2.81 14.38
#